data_AF-A0A9X2F5X3-F1
#
_entry.id   AF-A0A9X2F5X3-F1
#
_cell.length_a   1.000
_cell.length_b   1.000
_cell.length_c   1.000
_cell.angle_alpha   90.00
_cell.angle_beta   90.00
_cell.angle_gamma   90.00
#
_symmetry.space_group_name_H-M   'P 1'
#
loop_
_entity.id
_entity.type
_entity.pdbx_description
1 polymer ?
#
loop_
_entity_poly.entity_id
_entity_poly.type
_entity_poly.pdbx_seq_one_letter_code
_entity_poly.pdbx_strand_id
1 'polypeptide(L)'
;MRNYIYSFFNEETRLIESSLRILLGAVVGFLLLLCTSFIALSQTVNTKKERSVSYYKLSFENRTGDLTDTLFYNPQRLLVWSDFKAAPRATSSYSAAAFTGFGYTGKIRYSNDTAIIAIRLEVYFIKPFSWVHENSKNNYALAHEQRHFDITYLITERFKQRLLETDLDADYDSIIQYQYIQAYREMNRLQEKYDNETRHGLIESEQERWERQVKAWLDGIKD
;
A
#
# COMPACT_ATOMS: atom_id res chain seq x y z
N MET A 1 9.94 45.72 7.66
CA MET A 1 10.38 44.62 6.77
C MET A 1 11.17 43.50 7.48
N ARG A 2 11.22 43.40 8.82
CA ARG A 2 11.97 42.34 9.53
C ARG A 2 11.10 41.21 10.13
N ASN A 3 9.77 41.36 10.12
CA ASN A 3 8.83 40.41 10.75
C ASN A 3 8.12 39.45 9.78
N TYR A 4 8.32 39.59 8.47
CA TYR A 4 7.71 38.68 7.47
C TYR A 4 8.59 37.48 7.11
N ILE A 5 9.91 37.57 7.33
CA ILE A 5 10.87 36.51 6.96
C ILE A 5 10.93 35.42 8.05
N TYR A 6 10.72 35.76 9.33
CA TYR A 6 10.67 34.80 10.43
C TYR A 6 9.38 33.97 10.50
N SER A 7 8.28 34.46 9.91
CA SER A 7 7.00 33.72 9.84
C SER A 7 7.03 32.65 8.75
N PHE A 8 7.69 32.93 7.63
CA PHE A 8 7.75 32.03 6.47
C PHE A 8 8.65 30.80 6.74
N PHE A 9 9.78 31.00 7.43
CA PHE A 9 10.67 29.90 7.84
C PHE A 9 10.11 29.00 8.94
N ASN A 10 9.09 29.45 9.69
CA ASN A 10 8.45 28.66 10.77
C ASN A 10 7.28 27.79 10.29
N GLU A 11 6.68 28.08 9.13
CA GLU A 11 5.62 27.26 8.54
C GLU A 11 6.18 26.09 7.72
N GLU A 12 7.24 26.30 6.93
CA GLU A 12 7.91 25.21 6.19
C GLU A 12 8.56 24.18 7.14
N THR A 13 9.15 24.63 8.24
CA THR A 13 9.73 23.73 9.27
C THR A 13 8.65 22.93 10.01
N ARG A 14 7.44 23.47 10.21
CA ARG A 14 6.29 22.75 10.79
C ARG A 14 5.64 21.75 9.83
N LEU A 15 5.65 22.03 8.52
CA LEU A 15 5.20 21.09 7.50
C LEU A 15 6.17 19.91 7.37
N ILE A 16 7.47 20.16 7.47
CA ILE A 16 8.50 19.11 7.52
C ILE A 16 8.37 18.30 8.82
N GLU A 17 8.17 18.93 9.98
CA GLU A 17 7.98 18.21 11.26
C GLU A 17 6.69 17.39 11.35
N SER A 18 5.57 17.88 10.80
CA SER A 18 4.30 17.14 10.82
C SER A 18 4.31 15.97 9.83
N SER A 19 4.93 16.15 8.67
CA SER A 19 5.21 15.06 7.71
C SER A 19 6.19 14.06 8.31
N LEU A 20 7.25 14.52 9.00
CA LEU A 20 8.14 13.64 9.77
C LEU A 20 7.41 12.94 10.89
N ARG A 21 6.45 13.54 11.61
CA ARG A 21 5.72 12.87 12.70
C ARG A 21 4.72 11.83 12.21
N ILE A 22 4.12 12.02 11.04
CA ILE A 22 3.26 11.02 10.39
C ILE A 22 4.12 9.90 9.81
N LEU A 23 5.26 10.24 9.20
CA LEU A 23 6.26 9.28 8.73
C LEU A 23 6.86 8.52 9.93
N LEU A 24 7.19 9.18 11.05
CA LEU A 24 7.68 8.57 12.28
C LEU A 24 6.59 7.75 12.96
N GLY A 25 5.32 8.15 12.96
CA GLY A 25 4.23 7.34 13.51
C GLY A 25 4.00 6.05 12.72
N ALA A 26 4.01 6.14 11.39
CA ALA A 26 3.96 4.98 10.50
C ALA A 26 5.23 4.13 10.58
N VAL A 27 6.42 4.74 10.67
CA VAL A 27 7.71 4.07 10.81
C VAL A 27 7.88 3.44 12.19
N VAL A 28 7.37 4.04 13.28
CA VAL A 28 7.39 3.49 14.64
C VAL A 28 6.36 2.36 14.78
N GLY A 29 5.18 2.48 14.17
CA GLY A 29 4.22 1.37 14.06
C GLY A 29 4.79 0.20 13.24
N PHE A 30 5.47 0.49 12.12
CA PHE A 30 6.17 -0.48 11.30
C PHE A 30 7.42 -1.06 12.00
N LEU A 31 8.15 -0.28 12.81
CA LEU A 31 9.28 -0.76 13.62
C LEU A 31 8.84 -1.62 14.81
N LEU A 32 7.69 -1.33 15.43
CA LEU A 32 7.11 -2.15 16.50
C LEU A 32 6.59 -3.48 15.96
N LEU A 33 5.96 -3.45 14.78
CA LEU A 33 5.64 -4.68 14.03
C LEU A 33 6.91 -5.45 13.65
N LEU A 34 7.93 -4.81 13.09
CA LEU A 34 9.20 -5.46 12.77
C LEU A 34 9.92 -6.01 14.02
N CYS A 35 9.93 -5.31 15.16
CA CYS A 35 10.56 -5.80 16.39
C CYS A 35 9.85 -7.01 16.98
N THR A 36 8.51 -7.04 16.96
CA THR A 36 7.76 -8.24 17.40
C THR A 36 7.94 -9.40 16.43
N SER A 37 8.03 -9.13 15.12
CA SER A 37 8.40 -10.12 14.10
C SER A 37 9.82 -10.66 14.26
N PHE A 38 10.80 -9.82 14.60
CA PHE A 38 12.20 -10.21 14.81
C PHE A 38 12.38 -11.06 16.08
N ILE A 39 11.65 -10.75 17.16
CA ILE A 39 11.66 -11.56 18.39
C ILE A 39 10.97 -12.92 18.15
N ALA A 40 9.90 -12.95 17.34
CA ALA A 40 9.30 -14.21 16.90
C ALA A 40 10.24 -15.01 15.97
N LEU A 41 10.95 -14.34 15.05
CA LEU A 41 11.96 -14.95 14.19
C LEU A 41 13.09 -15.60 15.01
N SER A 42 13.60 -14.88 16.01
CA SER A 42 14.68 -15.36 16.89
C SER A 42 14.31 -16.63 17.66
N GLN A 43 13.03 -16.82 18.02
CA GLN A 43 12.58 -18.06 18.66
C GLN A 43 12.33 -19.20 17.66
N THR A 44 11.97 -18.90 16.40
CA THR A 44 11.78 -19.93 15.35
C THR A 44 13.07 -20.42 14.70
N VAL A 45 14.16 -19.65 14.74
CA VAL A 45 15.45 -20.05 14.15
C VAL A 45 16.04 -21.30 14.82
N ASN A 46 15.59 -21.67 16.03
CA ASN A 46 16.21 -22.75 16.79
C ASN A 46 15.59 -24.16 16.63
N THR A 47 14.69 -24.38 15.65
CA THR A 47 14.22 -25.75 15.32
C THR A 47 13.90 -25.97 13.83
N LYS A 48 14.63 -25.34 12.89
CA LYS A 48 14.58 -25.76 11.48
C LYS A 48 15.40 -27.05 11.34
N LYS A 49 14.86 -28.17 11.85
CA LYS A 49 15.36 -29.52 11.57
C LYS A 49 15.45 -29.61 10.06
N GLU A 50 16.68 -29.72 9.55
CA GLU A 50 17.07 -29.74 8.15
C GLU A 50 16.24 -30.77 7.38
N ARG A 51 15.08 -30.35 6.88
CA ARG A 51 14.32 -31.11 5.89
C ARG A 51 14.98 -30.78 4.56
N SER A 52 15.43 -31.80 3.83
CA SER A 52 15.95 -31.62 2.48
C SER A 52 14.80 -31.11 1.60
N VAL A 53 14.78 -29.81 1.33
CA VAL A 53 13.84 -29.16 0.42
C VAL A 53 14.57 -28.98 -0.90
N SER A 54 14.02 -29.59 -1.95
CA SER A 54 14.53 -29.48 -3.32
C SER A 54 13.72 -28.47 -4.14
N TYR A 55 12.46 -28.21 -3.75
CA TYR A 55 11.53 -27.39 -4.53
C TYR A 55 10.76 -26.39 -3.66
N TYR A 56 10.53 -25.21 -4.21
CA TYR A 56 9.69 -24.16 -3.63
C TYR A 56 8.52 -23.88 -4.55
N LYS A 57 7.31 -23.90 -4.00
CA LYS A 57 6.07 -23.58 -4.73
C LYS A 57 5.36 -22.43 -4.04
N LEU A 58 4.92 -21.46 -4.81
CA LEU A 58 4.10 -20.36 -4.34
C LEU A 58 2.61 -20.66 -4.58
N SER A 59 1.78 -20.21 -3.66
CA SER A 59 0.33 -20.11 -3.85
C SER A 59 -0.13 -18.77 -3.30
N PHE A 60 -1.12 -18.18 -3.96
CA PHE A 60 -1.60 -16.85 -3.65
C PHE A 60 -3.09 -16.83 -3.39
N GLU A 61 -3.51 -16.00 -2.44
CA GLU A 61 -4.91 -15.61 -2.25
C GLU A 61 -5.00 -14.13 -1.89
N ASN A 62 -6.06 -13.46 -2.35
CA ASN A 62 -6.33 -12.08 -1.97
C ASN A 62 -7.27 -12.06 -0.77
N ARG A 63 -6.92 -11.30 0.27
CA ARG A 63 -7.86 -10.97 1.34
C ARG A 63 -8.94 -10.06 0.76
N THR A 64 -10.19 -10.40 1.04
CA THR A 64 -11.36 -9.63 0.63
C THR A 64 -12.22 -9.32 1.86
N GLY A 65 -13.15 -8.38 1.69
CA GLY A 65 -14.14 -8.03 2.71
C GLY A 65 -14.18 -6.54 3.02
N ASP A 66 -15.31 -6.13 3.59
CA ASP A 66 -15.56 -4.76 4.07
C ASP A 66 -15.73 -4.84 5.59
N LEU A 67 -14.67 -4.48 6.32
CA LEU A 67 -14.67 -4.44 7.78
C LEU A 67 -15.01 -3.02 8.26
N THR A 68 -15.29 -2.90 9.56
CA THR A 68 -15.64 -1.63 10.19
C THR A 68 -14.60 -0.54 9.95
N ASP A 69 -13.31 -0.89 9.98
CA ASP A 69 -12.18 0.03 9.84
C ASP A 69 -11.45 -0.09 8.50
N THR A 70 -11.56 -1.23 7.83
CA THR A 70 -10.71 -1.59 6.70
C THR A 70 -11.54 -2.16 5.58
N LEU A 71 -11.44 -1.56 4.39
CA LEU A 71 -11.97 -2.14 3.17
C LEU A 71 -10.83 -2.82 2.41
N PHE A 72 -10.98 -4.10 2.09
CA PHE A 72 -10.03 -4.81 1.23
C PHE A 72 -10.44 -4.68 -0.24
N TYR A 73 -9.46 -4.59 -1.13
CA TYR A 73 -9.69 -4.32 -2.54
C TYR A 73 -10.58 -5.40 -3.17
N ASN A 74 -11.61 -4.94 -3.87
CA ASN A 74 -12.51 -5.80 -4.61
C ASN A 74 -13.06 -4.98 -5.80
N PRO A 75 -12.88 -5.45 -7.05
CA PRO A 75 -13.32 -4.72 -8.23
C PRO A 75 -14.85 -4.53 -8.31
N GLN A 76 -15.63 -5.32 -7.57
CA GLN A 76 -17.08 -5.18 -7.45
C GLN A 76 -17.52 -4.26 -6.28
N ARG A 77 -16.59 -3.81 -5.42
CA ARG A 77 -16.86 -2.90 -4.30
C ARG A 77 -15.94 -1.68 -4.37
N LEU A 78 -16.32 -0.71 -5.20
CA LEU A 78 -15.66 0.59 -5.32
C LEU A 78 -15.83 1.43 -4.05
N LEU A 79 -14.91 2.35 -3.80
CA LEU A 79 -14.99 3.33 -2.71
C LEU A 79 -16.29 4.13 -2.79
N VAL A 80 -16.87 4.42 -1.62
CA VAL A 80 -17.98 5.37 -1.49
C VAL A 80 -17.66 6.38 -0.40
N TRP A 81 -18.27 7.57 -0.45
CA TRP A 81 -17.96 8.63 0.52
C TRP A 81 -18.21 8.24 1.99
N SER A 82 -19.12 7.29 2.26
CA SER A 82 -19.32 6.77 3.62
C SER A 82 -18.16 5.92 4.16
N ASP A 83 -17.20 5.54 3.30
CA ASP A 83 -15.98 4.87 3.73
C ASP A 83 -14.95 5.84 4.34
N PHE A 84 -15.06 7.15 4.08
CA PHE A 84 -14.14 8.18 4.55
C PHE A 84 -14.58 8.69 5.94
N LYS A 85 -14.03 8.09 7.00
CA LYS A 85 -14.49 8.30 8.38
C LYS A 85 -13.64 9.28 9.18
N ALA A 86 -12.46 9.67 8.69
CA ALA A 86 -11.63 10.67 9.36
C ALA A 86 -12.20 12.08 9.16
N ALA A 87 -11.98 12.94 10.15
CA ALA A 87 -12.23 14.37 10.00
C ALA A 87 -11.15 14.99 9.07
N PRO A 88 -11.54 15.85 8.12
CA PRO A 88 -10.59 16.56 7.28
C PRO A 88 -9.72 17.48 8.13
N ARG A 89 -8.47 17.66 7.72
CA ARG A 89 -7.58 18.62 8.38
C ARG A 89 -7.97 20.03 7.95
N ALA A 90 -8.30 20.89 8.91
CA ALA A 90 -8.76 22.26 8.63
C ALA A 90 -7.77 23.11 7.80
N THR A 91 -6.49 22.76 7.81
CA THR A 91 -5.42 23.46 7.08
C THR A 91 -5.01 22.80 5.77
N SER A 92 -5.65 21.69 5.36
CA SER A 92 -5.27 21.03 4.12
C SER A 92 -5.79 21.79 2.91
N SER A 93 -4.94 21.95 1.90
CA SER A 93 -5.35 22.41 0.56
C SER A 93 -5.93 21.29 -0.31
N TYR A 94 -5.87 20.03 0.14
CA TYR A 94 -6.40 18.88 -0.58
C TYR A 94 -7.90 18.70 -0.32
N SER A 95 -8.62 18.22 -1.32
CA SER A 95 -10.07 18.01 -1.25
C SER A 95 -10.46 16.76 -0.46
N ALA A 96 -9.67 15.70 -0.60
CA ALA A 96 -9.84 14.41 0.05
C ALA A 96 -8.48 13.71 0.17
N ALA A 97 -8.45 12.62 0.92
CA ALA A 97 -7.34 11.68 0.91
C ALA A 97 -7.82 10.27 1.23
N ALA A 98 -7.51 9.32 0.36
CA ALA A 98 -7.63 7.89 0.57
C ALA A 98 -6.34 7.30 1.14
N PHE A 99 -6.44 6.66 2.29
CA PHE A 99 -5.31 5.96 2.89
C PHE A 99 -5.28 4.51 2.43
N THR A 100 -4.62 4.27 1.29
CA THR A 100 -4.48 2.94 0.67
C THR A 100 -3.08 2.36 0.89
N GLY A 101 -3.00 1.04 0.95
CA GLY A 101 -1.74 0.33 1.06
C GLY A 101 -1.90 -1.15 0.80
N PHE A 102 -0.79 -1.88 0.83
CA PHE A 102 -0.83 -3.34 0.75
C PHE A 102 0.12 -3.98 1.76
N GLY A 103 -0.16 -5.23 2.07
CA GLY A 103 0.66 -6.11 2.90
C GLY A 103 0.51 -7.55 2.45
N TYR A 104 1.21 -8.45 3.13
CA TYR A 104 1.03 -9.89 2.91
C TYR A 104 1.24 -10.66 4.22
N THR A 105 0.65 -11.85 4.29
CA THR A 105 0.98 -12.85 5.31
C THR A 105 1.45 -14.13 4.62
N GLY A 106 2.53 -14.73 5.14
CA GLY A 106 3.09 -15.98 4.61
C GLY A 106 2.83 -17.14 5.55
N LYS A 107 2.48 -18.30 5.00
CA LYS A 107 2.45 -19.57 5.73
C LYS A 107 3.17 -20.64 4.92
N ILE A 108 4.09 -21.36 5.54
CA ILE A 108 4.77 -22.48 4.91
C ILE A 108 4.15 -23.81 5.30
N ARG A 109 4.01 -24.71 4.33
CA ARG A 109 3.68 -26.11 4.53
C ARG A 109 4.69 -26.97 3.76
N TYR A 110 5.01 -28.13 4.28
CA TYR A 110 5.94 -29.05 3.65
C TYR A 110 5.21 -30.29 3.14
N SER A 111 5.56 -30.72 1.94
CA SER A 111 5.09 -31.96 1.33
C SER A 111 6.27 -32.64 0.66
N ASN A 112 6.77 -33.73 1.25
CA ASN A 112 8.00 -34.41 0.83
C ASN A 112 9.20 -33.44 0.77
N ASP A 113 9.82 -33.31 -0.40
CA ASP A 113 10.95 -32.42 -0.72
C ASP A 113 10.51 -31.03 -1.21
N THR A 114 9.21 -30.72 -1.12
CA THR A 114 8.65 -29.44 -1.57
C THR A 114 8.19 -28.58 -0.39
N ALA A 115 8.66 -27.34 -0.35
CA ALA A 115 8.12 -26.26 0.47
C ALA A 115 7.03 -25.51 -0.31
N ILE A 116 5.82 -25.46 0.25
CA ILE A 116 4.69 -24.71 -0.29
C ILE A 116 4.50 -23.46 0.55
N ILE A 117 4.73 -22.30 -0.04
CA ILE A 117 4.59 -21.00 0.58
C ILE A 117 3.25 -20.41 0.13
N ALA A 118 2.30 -20.36 1.04
CA ALA A 118 1.00 -19.72 0.84
C ALA A 118 1.07 -18.25 1.26
N ILE A 119 0.93 -17.36 0.29
CA ILE A 119 0.97 -15.91 0.47
C ILE A 119 -0.45 -15.37 0.35
N ARG A 120 -0.95 -14.80 1.44
CA ARG A 120 -2.19 -14.01 1.42
C ARG A 120 -1.83 -12.55 1.23
N LEU A 121 -2.23 -11.97 0.11
CA LEU A 121 -2.05 -10.56 -0.22
C LEU A 121 -3.21 -9.77 0.39
N GLU A 122 -2.91 -8.60 0.95
CA GLU A 122 -3.88 -7.74 1.60
C GLU A 122 -3.75 -6.33 1.02
N VAL A 123 -4.60 -6.00 0.05
CA VAL A 123 -4.70 -4.63 -0.50
C VAL A 123 -5.85 -3.93 0.22
N TYR A 124 -5.58 -2.81 0.88
CA TYR A 124 -6.51 -2.23 1.83
C TYR A 124 -6.66 -0.71 1.70
N PHE A 125 -7.82 -0.23 2.15
CA PHE A 125 -8.18 1.17 2.38
C PHE A 125 -8.56 1.32 3.86
N ILE A 126 -7.92 2.26 4.57
CA ILE A 126 -8.13 2.49 6.00
C ILE A 126 -9.16 3.61 6.19
N LYS A 127 -10.40 3.22 6.49
CA LYS A 127 -11.54 4.12 6.70
C LYS A 127 -11.30 5.21 7.75
N PRO A 128 -10.77 4.91 8.96
CA PRO A 128 -10.59 5.92 10.00
C PRO A 128 -9.42 6.87 9.75
N PHE A 129 -8.62 6.69 8.69
CA PHE A 129 -7.54 7.60 8.28
C PHE A 129 -7.86 8.35 6.98
N SER A 130 -8.93 7.96 6.29
CA SER A 130 -9.34 8.56 5.02
C SER A 130 -10.43 9.59 5.24
N TRP A 131 -10.30 10.76 4.62
CA TRP A 131 -11.15 11.92 4.87
C TRP A 131 -11.51 12.66 3.57
N VAL A 132 -12.56 13.48 3.63
CA VAL A 132 -12.99 14.37 2.55
C VAL A 132 -13.61 15.64 3.13
N HIS A 133 -13.37 16.80 2.51
CA HIS A 133 -14.13 18.01 2.82
C HIS A 133 -15.55 17.90 2.29
N GLU A 134 -16.56 18.28 3.08
CA GLU A 134 -17.98 18.12 2.70
C GLU A 134 -18.30 18.75 1.33
N ASN A 135 -17.76 19.94 1.07
CA ASN A 135 -17.96 20.67 -0.19
C ASN A 135 -17.22 20.06 -1.39
N SER A 136 -16.34 19.09 -1.16
CA SER A 136 -15.55 18.40 -2.20
C SER A 136 -16.14 17.04 -2.58
N LYS A 137 -17.22 16.58 -1.93
CA LYS A 137 -17.85 15.31 -2.24
C LYS A 137 -18.55 15.36 -3.60
N ASN A 138 -17.95 14.74 -4.61
CA ASN A 138 -18.55 14.52 -5.91
C ASN A 138 -17.97 13.26 -6.57
N ASN A 139 -18.57 12.78 -7.65
CA ASN A 139 -18.14 11.53 -8.29
C ASN A 139 -16.73 11.61 -8.89
N TYR A 140 -16.33 12.79 -9.37
CA TYR A 140 -15.01 12.99 -9.99
C TYR A 140 -13.88 12.94 -8.96
N ALA A 141 -14.07 13.59 -7.81
CA ALA A 141 -13.13 13.51 -6.68
C ALA A 141 -13.08 12.08 -6.11
N LEU A 142 -14.22 11.38 -6.04
CA LEU A 142 -14.23 9.98 -5.58
C LEU A 142 -13.47 9.07 -6.53
N ALA A 143 -13.59 9.29 -7.84
CA ALA A 143 -12.85 8.55 -8.85
C ALA A 143 -11.33 8.79 -8.76
N HIS A 144 -10.91 9.99 -8.35
CA HIS A 144 -9.50 10.29 -8.06
C HIS A 144 -8.97 9.40 -6.93
N GLU A 145 -9.69 9.39 -5.80
CA GLU A 145 -9.34 8.54 -4.65
C GLU A 145 -9.41 7.04 -4.96
N GLN A 146 -10.37 6.61 -5.80
CA GLN A 146 -10.45 5.24 -6.28
C GLN A 146 -9.20 4.85 -7.10
N ARG A 147 -8.65 5.78 -7.90
CA ARG A 147 -7.46 5.51 -8.71
C ARG A 147 -6.24 5.22 -7.85
N HIS A 148 -6.10 5.84 -6.68
CA HIS A 148 -5.05 5.47 -5.70
C HIS A 148 -5.20 4.02 -5.22
N PHE A 149 -6.44 3.58 -4.97
CA PHE A 149 -6.70 2.21 -4.55
C PHE A 149 -6.40 1.21 -5.68
N ASP A 150 -6.78 1.53 -6.91
CA ASP A 150 -6.48 0.73 -8.11
C ASP A 150 -4.97 0.63 -8.37
N ILE A 151 -4.22 1.73 -8.20
CA ILE A 151 -2.75 1.74 -8.30
C ILE A 151 -2.14 0.81 -7.25
N THR A 152 -2.65 0.86 -6.01
CA THR A 152 -2.19 -0.02 -4.92
C THR A 152 -2.40 -1.50 -5.29
N TYR A 153 -3.56 -1.83 -5.86
CA TYR A 153 -3.85 -3.19 -6.32
C TYR A 153 -2.94 -3.62 -7.48
N LEU A 154 -2.77 -2.78 -8.50
CA LEU A 154 -1.87 -3.02 -9.63
C LEU A 154 -0.45 -3.38 -9.17
N ILE A 155 0.08 -2.63 -8.21
CA ILE A 155 1.44 -2.86 -7.70
C ILE A 155 1.54 -4.18 -6.93
N THR A 156 0.47 -4.55 -6.23
CA THR A 156 0.40 -5.83 -5.51
C THR A 156 0.40 -7.02 -6.48
N GLU A 157 -0.30 -6.89 -7.61
CA GLU A 157 -0.26 -7.91 -8.66
C GLU A 157 1.11 -7.97 -9.37
N ARG A 158 1.78 -6.83 -9.57
CA ARG A 158 3.18 -6.82 -10.06
C ARG A 158 4.13 -7.48 -9.05
N PHE A 159 3.92 -7.29 -7.76
CA PHE A 159 4.66 -8.00 -6.71
C PHE A 159 4.45 -9.51 -6.81
N LYS A 160 3.20 -9.98 -6.94
CA LYS A 160 2.86 -11.39 -7.15
C LYS A 160 3.60 -11.96 -8.38
N GLN A 161 3.57 -11.27 -9.52
CA GLN A 161 4.27 -11.69 -10.75
C GLN A 161 5.79 -11.80 -10.54
N ARG A 162 6.42 -10.82 -9.91
CA ARG A 162 7.86 -10.87 -9.60
C ARG A 162 8.21 -12.08 -8.74
N LEU A 163 7.38 -12.42 -7.76
CA LEU A 163 7.61 -13.61 -6.94
C LEU A 163 7.50 -14.90 -7.75
N LEU A 164 6.53 -14.99 -8.65
CA LEU A 164 6.36 -16.15 -9.54
C LEU A 164 7.54 -16.32 -10.51
N GLU A 165 8.21 -15.23 -10.88
CA GLU A 165 9.39 -15.21 -11.77
C GLU A 165 10.72 -15.35 -11.01
N THR A 166 10.71 -15.29 -9.67
CA THR A 166 11.92 -15.37 -8.85
C THR A 166 12.17 -16.81 -8.40
N ASP A 167 13.38 -17.32 -8.64
CA ASP A 167 13.81 -18.59 -8.09
C ASP A 167 13.94 -18.47 -6.56
N LEU A 168 13.12 -19.23 -5.84
CA LEU A 168 13.15 -19.28 -4.38
C LEU A 168 14.04 -20.42 -3.89
N ASP A 169 14.71 -20.17 -2.77
CA ASP A 169 15.57 -21.12 -2.10
C ASP A 169 15.35 -21.11 -0.57
N ALA A 170 16.32 -21.61 0.20
CA ALA A 170 16.22 -21.67 1.66
C ALA A 170 16.05 -20.30 2.33
N ASP A 171 16.41 -19.21 1.64
CA ASP A 171 16.29 -17.81 2.06
C ASP A 171 15.05 -17.12 1.43
N TYR A 172 14.03 -17.89 1.04
CA TYR A 172 12.80 -17.38 0.45
C TYR A 172 12.15 -16.23 1.24
N ASP A 173 12.25 -16.22 2.57
CA ASP A 173 11.70 -15.16 3.42
C ASP A 173 12.36 -13.80 3.10
N SER A 174 13.69 -13.76 2.99
CA SER A 174 14.44 -12.55 2.65
C SER A 174 14.17 -12.11 1.21
N ILE A 175 14.04 -13.06 0.29
CA ILE A 175 13.71 -12.79 -1.12
C ILE A 175 12.32 -12.13 -1.22
N ILE A 176 11.31 -12.72 -0.59
CA ILE A 176 9.94 -12.17 -0.60
C ILE A 176 9.93 -10.78 0.04
N GLN A 177 10.62 -10.60 1.17
CA GLN A 177 10.69 -9.31 1.85
C GLN A 177 11.38 -8.24 1.00
N TYR A 178 12.45 -8.60 0.29
CA TYR A 178 13.11 -7.69 -0.66
C TYR A 178 12.16 -7.24 -1.77
N GLN A 179 11.45 -8.18 -2.39
CA GLN A 179 10.49 -7.88 -3.46
C GLN A 179 9.33 -7.02 -2.96
N TYR A 180 8.85 -7.25 -1.73
CA TYR A 180 7.85 -6.40 -1.09
C TYR A 180 8.33 -4.95 -0.94
N ILE A 181 9.56 -4.74 -0.47
CA ILE A 181 10.14 -3.38 -0.34
C ILE A 181 10.24 -2.69 -1.70
N GLN A 182 10.62 -3.42 -2.76
CA GLN A 182 10.67 -2.84 -4.10
C GLN A 182 9.27 -2.44 -4.59
N ALA A 183 8.27 -3.30 -4.41
CA ALA A 183 6.89 -3.01 -4.77
C ALA A 183 6.33 -1.81 -3.96
N TYR A 184 6.62 -1.73 -2.66
CA TYR A 184 6.20 -0.59 -1.84
C TYR A 184 6.79 0.74 -2.32
N ARG A 185 8.08 0.74 -2.72
CA ARG A 185 8.72 1.91 -3.31
C ARG A 185 8.13 2.28 -4.67
N GLU A 186 7.79 1.28 -5.49
CA GLU A 186 7.13 1.50 -6.78
C GLU A 186 5.73 2.10 -6.60
N MET A 187 4.95 1.58 -5.64
CA MET A 187 3.62 2.12 -5.29
C MET A 187 3.69 3.60 -4.98
N ASN A 188 4.58 4.00 -4.07
CA ASN A 188 4.68 5.41 -3.68
C ASN A 188 5.08 6.31 -4.86
N ARG A 189 6.03 5.87 -5.69
CA ARG A 189 6.42 6.61 -6.89
C ARG A 189 5.27 6.75 -7.89
N LEU A 190 4.47 5.69 -8.07
CA LEU A 190 3.37 5.72 -9.04
C LEU A 190 2.19 6.57 -8.56
N GLN A 191 1.89 6.53 -7.25
CA GLN A 191 0.89 7.42 -6.64
C GLN A 191 1.33 8.89 -6.71
N GLU A 192 2.58 9.20 -6.35
CA GLU A 192 3.12 10.55 -6.45
C GLU A 192 3.11 11.06 -7.90
N LYS A 193 3.45 10.19 -8.86
CA LYS A 193 3.37 10.53 -10.28
C LYS A 193 1.93 10.83 -10.72
N TYR A 194 0.96 10.02 -10.28
CA TYR A 194 -0.45 10.24 -10.57
C TYR A 194 -0.96 11.58 -10.00
N ASP A 195 -0.66 11.85 -8.73
CA ASP A 195 -0.95 13.12 -8.07
C ASP A 195 -0.36 14.31 -8.84
N ASN A 196 0.93 14.23 -9.17
CA ASN A 196 1.63 15.33 -9.86
C ASN A 196 1.06 15.60 -11.25
N GLU A 197 0.84 14.56 -12.06
CA GLU A 197 0.36 14.71 -13.43
C GLU A 197 -1.09 15.17 -13.50
N THR A 198 -1.94 14.74 -12.57
CA THR A 198 -3.33 15.24 -12.46
C THR A 198 -3.43 16.56 -11.71
N ARG A 199 -2.32 17.04 -11.12
CA ARG A 199 -2.26 18.18 -10.21
C ARG A 199 -3.27 18.02 -9.06
N HIS A 200 -3.22 16.87 -8.38
CA HIS A 200 -4.15 16.43 -7.33
C HIS A 200 -5.61 16.45 -7.78
N GLY A 201 -5.85 15.86 -8.95
CA GLY A 201 -7.19 15.78 -9.55
C GLY A 201 -7.70 17.08 -10.18
N LEU A 202 -6.89 18.13 -10.30
CA LEU A 202 -7.34 19.38 -10.94
C LEU A 202 -7.31 19.36 -12.48
N ILE A 203 -6.66 18.37 -13.10
CA ILE A 203 -6.57 18.22 -14.56
C ILE A 203 -7.34 16.97 -15.00
N GLU A 204 -8.57 17.18 -15.46
CA GLU A 204 -9.52 16.12 -15.86
C GLU A 204 -8.97 15.21 -16.96
N SER A 205 -8.39 15.80 -18.02
CA SER A 205 -7.82 15.03 -19.14
C SER A 205 -6.70 14.07 -18.71
N GLU A 206 -5.92 14.46 -17.70
CA GLU A 206 -4.85 13.64 -17.16
C GLU A 206 -5.42 12.51 -16.31
N GLN A 207 -6.44 12.79 -15.48
CA GLN A 207 -7.11 11.77 -14.68
C GLN A 207 -7.76 10.71 -15.57
N GLU A 208 -8.43 11.11 -16.66
CA GLU A 208 -8.97 10.17 -17.63
C GLU A 208 -7.90 9.34 -18.35
N ARG A 209 -6.75 9.95 -18.69
CA ARG A 209 -5.62 9.19 -19.26
C ARG A 209 -5.17 8.11 -18.28
N TRP A 210 -4.99 8.48 -17.02
CA TRP A 210 -4.58 7.56 -15.96
C TRP A 210 -5.59 6.45 -15.73
N GLU A 211 -6.88 6.75 -15.81
CA GLU A 211 -7.93 5.74 -15.73
C GLU A 211 -7.80 4.70 -16.83
N ARG A 212 -7.70 5.12 -18.09
CA ARG A 212 -7.50 4.20 -19.22
C ARG A 212 -6.21 3.40 -19.07
N GLN A 213 -5.14 4.05 -18.62
CA GLN A 213 -3.81 3.45 -18.49
C GLN A 213 -3.76 2.41 -17.38
N VAL A 214 -4.26 2.72 -16.18
CA VAL A 214 -4.31 1.77 -15.06
C VAL A 214 -5.24 0.61 -15.38
N LYS A 215 -6.39 0.88 -16.01
CA LYS A 215 -7.26 -0.20 -16.50
C LYS A 215 -6.52 -1.13 -17.46
N ALA A 216 -5.83 -0.58 -18.47
CA ALA A 216 -5.07 -1.37 -19.43
C ALA A 216 -3.94 -2.19 -18.78
N TRP A 217 -3.28 -1.65 -17.76
CA TRP A 217 -2.28 -2.39 -16.99
C TRP A 217 -2.89 -3.52 -16.16
N LEU A 218 -4.05 -3.29 -15.55
CA LEU A 218 -4.77 -4.30 -14.78
C LEU A 218 -5.27 -5.43 -15.69
N ASP A 219 -5.85 -5.09 -16.85
CA ASP A 219 -6.31 -6.07 -17.85
C ASP A 219 -5.14 -6.89 -18.43
N GLY A 220 -3.91 -6.36 -18.39
CA GLY A 220 -2.70 -7.00 -18.90
C GLY A 220 -1.99 -7.93 -17.90
N ILE A 221 -2.48 -8.01 -16.65
CA ILE A 221 -1.93 -8.95 -15.66
C ILE A 221 -2.30 -10.36 -16.11
N LYS A 222 -1.29 -11.21 -16.33
CA LYS A 222 -1.48 -12.63 -16.59
C LYS A 222 -1.80 -13.35 -15.29
N ASP A 223 -2.80 -14.24 -15.33
CA ASP A 223 -3.20 -15.12 -14.21
C ASP A 223 -2.06 -16.04 -13.74
#